data_AF-A0A6V8N809-F1
#
_entry.id   AF-A0A6V8N809-F1
#
_cell.length_a   1.000
_cell.length_b   1.000
_cell.length_c   1.000
_cell.angle_alpha   90.00
_cell.angle_beta   90.00
_cell.angle_gamma   90.00
#
_symmetry.space_group_name_H-M   'P 1'
#
loop_
_entity.id
_entity.type
_entity.pdbx_description
1 polymer ?
#
loop_
_entity_poly.entity_id
_entity_poly.type
_entity_poly.pdbx_seq_one_letter_code
_entity_poly.pdbx_strand_id
1 'polypeptide(L)'
;MKQKPLPNGRNAVPAKEQFAKITKELASSEAYNDLSASALRLLPHILMANGAAAARGSKDSHGRPVFTFTAREAKERAGLNSDAFSRAKAELVLKGFLEWVEHGGVLSLGSDSQGKPSTFRLSAGWRIYQAETKTKRDTSKAREARARKRACSSPM
;
A
#
# COMPACT_ATOMS: atom_id res chain seq x y z
N MET A 1 4.23 -35.78 -1.03
CA MET A 1 2.83 -35.77 -1.51
C MET A 1 2.65 -34.56 -2.43
N LYS A 2 2.34 -34.77 -3.71
CA LYS A 2 2.13 -33.67 -4.69
C LYS A 2 0.67 -33.21 -4.57
N GLN A 3 0.43 -31.95 -4.18
CA GLN A 3 -0.93 -31.41 -4.06
C GLN A 3 -1.55 -31.18 -5.44
N LYS A 4 -2.81 -31.58 -5.60
CA LYS A 4 -3.59 -31.38 -6.83
C LYS A 4 -3.97 -29.88 -6.92
N PRO A 5 -3.60 -29.16 -7.99
CA PRO A 5 -3.99 -27.77 -8.16
C PRO A 5 -5.51 -27.66 -8.32
N LEU A 6 -6.11 -26.60 -7.78
CA LEU A 6 -7.52 -26.28 -8.00
C LEU A 6 -7.76 -25.96 -9.49
N PRO A 7 -8.99 -26.14 -10.01
CA PRO A 7 -9.32 -25.93 -11.44
C PRO A 7 -9.07 -24.51 -11.96
N ASN A 8 -8.83 -23.53 -11.08
CA ASN A 8 -8.44 -22.17 -11.40
C ASN A 8 -6.92 -21.93 -11.33
N GLY A 9 -6.10 -22.99 -11.28
CA GLY A 9 -4.63 -22.89 -11.23
C GLY A 9 -4.07 -22.41 -9.89
N ARG A 10 -4.90 -22.30 -8.84
CA ARG A 10 -4.47 -21.87 -7.50
C ARG A 10 -4.15 -23.09 -6.63
N ASN A 11 -3.11 -22.97 -5.78
CA ASN A 11 -2.78 -24.01 -4.81
C ASN A 11 -3.66 -23.86 -3.55
N ALA A 12 -4.31 -24.96 -3.13
CA ALA A 12 -5.12 -25.07 -1.92
C ALA A 12 -4.27 -25.24 -0.65
N VAL A 13 -3.24 -24.42 -0.46
CA VAL A 13 -2.49 -24.42 0.80
C VAL A 13 -3.30 -23.55 1.78
N PRO A 14 -3.88 -24.10 2.87
CA PRO A 14 -4.37 -23.26 3.95
C PRO A 14 -3.19 -22.43 4.43
N ALA A 15 -3.35 -21.10 4.43
CA ALA A 15 -2.29 -20.19 4.84
C ALA A 15 -1.94 -20.50 6.30
N LYS A 16 -0.90 -21.31 6.52
CA LYS A 16 -0.19 -21.38 7.81
C LYS A 16 0.00 -19.95 8.25
N GLU A 17 -0.46 -19.56 9.44
CA GLU A 17 -0.48 -18.16 9.90
C GLU A 17 0.85 -17.48 9.56
N GLN A 18 0.83 -16.66 8.52
CA GLN A 18 2.00 -15.91 8.10
C GLN A 18 2.02 -14.66 8.95
N PHE A 19 3.06 -14.50 9.75
CA PHE A 19 3.29 -13.27 10.50
C PHE A 19 4.22 -12.37 9.70
N ALA A 20 3.83 -11.10 9.55
CA ALA A 20 4.73 -10.09 9.01
C ALA A 20 5.76 -9.71 10.08
N LYS A 21 7.05 -9.77 9.73
CA LYS A 21 8.12 -9.29 10.63
C LYS A 21 8.30 -7.78 10.44
N ILE A 22 7.80 -7.01 11.40
CA ILE A 22 8.13 -5.58 11.52
C ILE A 22 9.41 -5.48 12.34
N THR A 23 10.49 -4.98 11.75
CA THR A 23 11.75 -4.77 12.48
C THR A 23 11.63 -3.55 13.39
N LYS A 24 12.42 -3.52 14.47
CA LYS A 24 12.49 -2.36 15.36
C LYS A 24 12.85 -1.08 14.57
N GLU A 25 13.80 -1.19 13.65
CA GLU A 25 14.23 -0.11 12.76
C GLU A 25 13.06 0.45 11.92
N LEU A 26 12.25 -0.43 11.32
CA LEU A 26 11.08 -0.03 10.54
C LEU A 26 10.05 0.68 11.43
N ALA A 27 9.74 0.09 12.59
CA ALA A 27 8.76 0.64 13.54
C ALA A 27 9.19 1.97 14.17
N SER A 28 10.49 2.20 14.34
CA SER A 28 11.02 3.46 14.87
C SER A 28 11.23 4.54 13.81
N SER A 29 11.05 4.23 12.52
CA SER A 29 11.30 5.18 11.45
C SER A 29 10.24 6.30 11.41
N GLU A 30 10.66 7.50 11.04
CA GLU A 30 9.76 8.65 10.89
C GLU A 30 8.70 8.38 9.80
N ALA A 31 9.11 7.77 8.68
CA ALA A 31 8.22 7.35 7.61
C ALA A 31 7.08 6.46 8.12
N TYR A 32 7.38 5.51 9.02
CA TYR A 32 6.40 4.59 9.57
C TYR A 32 5.42 5.32 10.51
N ASN A 33 5.94 6.22 11.35
CA ASN A 33 5.14 7.00 12.27
C ASN A 33 4.19 7.99 11.57
N ASP A 34 4.56 8.49 10.39
CA ASP A 34 3.69 9.38 9.62
C ASP A 34 2.60 8.61 8.83
N LEU A 35 2.64 7.27 8.73
CA LEU A 35 1.68 6.49 7.93
C LEU A 35 0.23 6.67 8.41
N SER A 36 -0.69 6.79 7.45
CA SER A 36 -2.12 6.72 7.73
C SER A 36 -2.53 5.35 8.27
N ALA A 37 -3.66 5.29 8.98
CA ALA A 37 -4.20 4.04 9.50
C ALA A 37 -4.42 2.97 8.41
N SER A 38 -4.84 3.38 7.20
CA SER A 38 -5.02 2.48 6.07
C SER A 38 -3.69 1.93 5.57
N ALA A 39 -2.65 2.76 5.49
CA ALA A 39 -1.31 2.32 5.09
C ALA A 39 -0.65 1.42 6.14
N LEU A 40 -0.81 1.73 7.43
CA LEU A 40 -0.36 0.87 8.54
C LEU A 40 -1.02 -0.51 8.52
N ARG A 41 -2.32 -0.59 8.21
CA ARG A 41 -3.01 -1.87 8.04
C ARG A 41 -2.52 -2.64 6.82
N LEU A 42 -2.23 -1.95 5.73
CA LEU A 42 -1.81 -2.58 4.48
C LEU A 42 -0.37 -3.11 4.53
N LEU A 43 0.55 -2.39 5.19
CA LEU A 43 1.98 -2.68 5.20
C LEU A 43 2.35 -4.11 5.63
N PRO A 44 1.81 -4.69 6.71
CA PRO A 44 2.07 -6.09 7.08
C PRO A 44 1.75 -7.08 5.96
N HIS A 45 0.63 -6.90 5.26
CA HIS A 45 0.22 -7.79 4.17
C HIS A 45 1.16 -7.71 2.97
N ILE A 46 1.72 -6.54 2.73
CA ILE A 46 2.73 -6.31 1.70
C ILE A 46 4.05 -6.99 2.07
N LEU A 47 4.49 -6.89 3.32
CA LEU A 47 5.69 -7.59 3.80
C LEU A 47 5.54 -9.11 3.64
N MET A 48 4.35 -9.65 3.94
CA MET A 48 4.04 -11.07 3.70
C MET A 48 4.04 -11.43 2.22
N ALA A 49 3.43 -10.60 1.36
CA ALA A 49 3.41 -10.82 -0.09
C ALA A 49 4.83 -10.86 -0.67
N ASN A 50 5.70 -9.94 -0.23
CA ASN A 50 7.11 -9.93 -0.61
C ASN A 50 7.86 -11.18 -0.13
N GLY A 51 7.65 -11.59 1.12
CA GLY A 51 8.23 -12.84 1.65
C GLY A 51 7.78 -14.07 0.88
N ALA A 52 6.50 -14.14 0.52
CA ALA A 52 5.96 -15.21 -0.31
C ALA A 52 6.52 -15.20 -1.74
N ALA A 53 6.70 -14.03 -2.34
CA ALA A 53 7.33 -13.88 -3.65
C ALA A 53 8.80 -14.35 -3.62
N ALA A 54 9.54 -13.98 -2.58
CA ALA A 54 10.91 -14.42 -2.38
C ALA A 54 11.01 -15.96 -2.28
N ALA A 55 10.12 -16.57 -1.50
CA ALA A 55 10.06 -18.03 -1.33
C ALA A 55 9.66 -18.79 -2.61
N ARG A 56 8.85 -18.16 -3.47
CA ARG A 56 8.40 -18.75 -4.75
C ARG A 56 9.38 -18.49 -5.91
N GLY A 57 10.42 -17.69 -5.70
CA GLY A 57 11.35 -17.30 -6.76
C GLY A 57 10.79 -16.27 -7.75
N SER A 58 9.68 -15.58 -7.42
CA SER A 58 9.16 -14.48 -8.23
C SER A 58 10.06 -13.25 -8.04
N LYS A 59 10.98 -13.04 -8.99
CA LYS A 59 12.03 -12.02 -8.92
C LYS A 59 12.07 -11.14 -10.18
N ASP A 60 12.54 -9.91 -10.04
CA ASP A 60 12.89 -9.04 -11.17
C ASP A 60 14.20 -9.47 -11.84
N SER A 61 14.59 -8.78 -12.92
CA SER A 61 15.86 -8.97 -13.63
C SER A 61 17.10 -8.78 -12.75
N HIS A 62 16.96 -8.12 -11.60
CA HIS A 62 18.03 -7.90 -10.63
C HIS A 62 17.99 -8.92 -9.48
N GLY A 63 17.14 -9.95 -9.56
CA GLY A 63 17.00 -10.97 -8.54
C GLY A 63 16.26 -10.54 -7.28
N ARG A 64 15.61 -9.36 -7.28
CA ARG A 64 14.83 -8.86 -6.15
C ARG A 64 13.40 -9.39 -6.21
N PRO A 65 12.79 -9.78 -5.07
CA PRO A 65 11.42 -10.26 -5.05
C PRO A 65 10.43 -9.23 -5.60
N VAL A 66 9.50 -9.70 -6.43
CA VAL A 66 8.40 -8.90 -6.97
C VAL A 66 7.06 -9.57 -6.69
N PHE A 67 6.07 -8.77 -6.36
CA PHE A 67 4.73 -9.26 -6.02
C PHE A 67 3.66 -8.36 -6.62
N THR A 68 2.49 -8.94 -6.83
CA THR A 68 1.27 -8.22 -7.17
C THR A 68 0.40 -8.13 -5.94
N PHE A 69 -0.35 -7.04 -5.81
CA PHE A 69 -1.32 -6.89 -4.74
C PHE A 69 -2.53 -6.13 -5.27
N THR A 70 -3.68 -6.80 -5.28
CA THR A 70 -4.91 -6.29 -5.90
C THR A 70 -5.84 -5.66 -4.87
N ALA A 71 -6.78 -4.82 -5.35
CA ALA A 71 -7.82 -4.24 -4.48
C ALA A 71 -8.70 -5.33 -3.83
N ARG A 72 -8.91 -6.45 -4.53
CA ARG A 72 -9.64 -7.61 -3.99
C ARG A 72 -8.90 -8.22 -2.80
N GLU A 73 -7.60 -8.45 -2.92
CA GLU A 73 -6.78 -8.97 -1.82
C GLU A 73 -6.70 -7.98 -0.65
N ALA A 74 -6.63 -6.68 -0.94
CA ALA A 74 -6.68 -5.64 0.09
C ALA A 74 -8.00 -5.68 0.87
N LYS A 75 -9.13 -5.91 0.20
CA LYS A 75 -10.43 -6.08 0.85
C LYS A 75 -10.49 -7.35 1.68
N GLU A 76 -10.10 -8.48 1.11
CA GLU A 76 -10.16 -9.79 1.76
C GLU A 76 -9.21 -9.89 2.97
N ARG A 77 -8.01 -9.29 2.89
CA ARG A 77 -6.97 -9.45 3.92
C ARG A 77 -6.90 -8.28 4.89
N ALA A 78 -7.06 -7.05 4.41
CA ALA A 78 -6.88 -5.83 5.21
C ALA A 78 -8.21 -5.09 5.47
N GLY A 79 -9.34 -5.58 4.94
CA GLY A 79 -10.65 -4.93 5.09
C GLY A 79 -10.74 -3.56 4.41
N LEU A 80 -9.84 -3.27 3.45
CA LEU A 80 -9.81 -1.97 2.78
C LEU A 80 -10.70 -1.98 1.53
N ASN A 81 -11.49 -0.92 1.35
CA ASN A 81 -12.18 -0.69 0.08
C ASN A 81 -11.16 -0.22 -1.00
N SER A 82 -11.60 -0.18 -2.26
CA SER A 82 -10.72 0.15 -3.39
C SER A 82 -10.05 1.52 -3.25
N ASP A 83 -10.80 2.53 -2.79
CA ASP A 83 -10.29 3.90 -2.65
C ASP A 83 -9.26 4.02 -1.54
N ALA A 84 -9.55 3.43 -0.36
CA ALA A 84 -8.62 3.39 0.76
C ALA A 84 -7.36 2.60 0.41
N PHE A 85 -7.51 1.49 -0.32
CA PHE A 85 -6.37 0.74 -0.84
C PHE A 85 -5.53 1.58 -1.81
N SER A 86 -6.15 2.27 -2.76
CA SER A 86 -5.44 3.12 -3.73
C SER A 86 -4.64 4.22 -3.04
N ARG A 87 -5.25 4.91 -2.05
CA ARG A 87 -4.58 5.94 -1.24
C ARG A 87 -3.46 5.38 -0.39
N ALA A 88 -3.70 4.29 0.33
CA ALA A 88 -2.71 3.63 1.19
C ALA A 88 -1.49 3.17 0.37
N LYS A 89 -1.74 2.59 -0.81
CA LYS A 89 -0.68 2.16 -1.73
C LYS A 89 0.15 3.35 -2.23
N ALA A 90 -0.50 4.43 -2.67
CA ALA A 90 0.20 5.64 -3.12
C ALA A 90 1.05 6.24 -1.99
N GLU A 91 0.53 6.27 -0.77
CA GLU A 91 1.24 6.74 0.41
C GLU A 91 2.48 5.88 0.74
N LEU A 92 2.36 4.55 0.68
CA LEU A 92 3.49 3.64 0.91
C LEU A 92 4.59 3.81 -0.15
N VAL A 93 4.23 4.11 -1.39
CA VAL A 93 5.20 4.45 -2.45
C VAL A 93 5.86 5.79 -2.15
N LEU A 94 5.07 6.82 -1.84
CA LEU A 94 5.55 8.17 -1.56
C LEU A 94 6.56 8.18 -0.40
N LYS A 95 6.31 7.37 0.64
CA LYS A 95 7.16 7.25 1.82
C LYS A 95 8.31 6.25 1.65
N GLY A 96 8.48 5.67 0.45
CA GLY A 96 9.61 4.81 0.12
C GLY A 96 9.56 3.41 0.72
N PHE A 97 8.39 2.91 1.16
CA PHE A 97 8.20 1.51 1.54
C PHE A 97 8.02 0.61 0.31
N LEU A 98 7.44 1.16 -0.76
CA LEU A 98 7.15 0.47 -2.01
C LEU A 98 7.80 1.17 -3.19
N GLU A 99 8.10 0.39 -4.22
CA GLU A 99 8.48 0.89 -5.53
C GLU A 99 7.67 0.18 -6.61
N TRP A 100 7.25 0.94 -7.62
CA TRP A 100 6.60 0.40 -8.81
C TRP A 100 7.64 -0.28 -9.68
N VAL A 101 7.45 -1.58 -9.94
CA VAL A 101 8.22 -2.28 -10.95
C VAL A 101 7.50 -2.19 -12.30
N GLU A 102 6.18 -2.34 -12.27
CA GLU A 102 5.34 -2.21 -13.45
C GLU A 102 4.00 -1.58 -13.07
N HIS A 103 3.64 -0.48 -13.74
CA HIS A 103 2.32 0.11 -13.60
C HIS A 103 1.30 -0.78 -14.31
N GLY A 104 0.33 -1.30 -13.54
CA GLY A 104 -0.82 -1.98 -14.12
C GLY A 104 -1.72 -0.95 -14.83
N GLY A 105 -2.20 -1.30 -16.03
CA GLY A 105 -3.12 -0.47 -16.81
C GLY A 105 -4.57 -0.91 -16.69
N VAL A 106 -5.49 0.06 -16.76
CA VAL A 106 -6.89 -0.20 -17.12
C VAL A 106 -6.90 -0.48 -18.62
N LEU A 107 -7.54 -1.57 -18.99
CA LEU A 107 -7.64 -2.02 -20.37
C LEU A 107 -8.31 -0.98 -21.24
N SER A 108 -7.69 -0.74 -22.38
CA SER A 108 -8.33 -0.22 -23.58
C SER A 108 -9.63 -0.97 -23.85
N LEU A 109 -10.70 -0.25 -24.23
CA LEU A 109 -11.99 -0.82 -24.62
C LEU A 109 -11.81 -1.83 -25.77
N GLY A 110 -11.71 -3.11 -25.44
CA GLY A 110 -11.53 -4.19 -26.39
C GLY A 110 -11.69 -5.53 -25.69
N SER A 111 -12.78 -6.22 -26.05
CA SER A 111 -13.17 -7.59 -25.70
C SER A 111 -12.03 -8.45 -25.12
N ASP A 112 -12.26 -9.03 -23.94
CA ASP A 112 -11.50 -10.16 -23.34
C ASP A 112 -10.18 -9.89 -22.62
N SER A 113 -9.69 -8.66 -22.62
CA SER A 113 -8.43 -8.39 -21.95
C SER A 113 -8.70 -8.15 -20.44
N GLN A 114 -8.01 -8.87 -19.54
CA GLN A 114 -8.10 -8.70 -18.07
C GLN A 114 -7.03 -7.73 -17.58
N GLY A 115 -7.39 -6.84 -16.64
CA GLY A 115 -6.53 -5.72 -16.27
C GLY A 115 -5.27 -6.26 -15.61
N LYS A 116 -4.10 -5.95 -16.17
CA LYS A 116 -2.84 -6.47 -15.61
C LYS A 116 -2.65 -5.85 -14.23
N PRO A 117 -2.56 -6.65 -13.15
CA PRO A 117 -2.33 -6.11 -11.82
C PRO A 117 -0.96 -5.44 -11.79
N SER A 118 -0.85 -4.36 -11.03
CA SER A 118 0.42 -3.68 -10.85
C SER A 118 1.41 -4.55 -10.08
N THR A 119 2.68 -4.45 -10.46
CA THR A 119 3.78 -5.20 -9.86
C THR A 119 4.62 -4.27 -9.00
N PHE A 120 4.88 -4.70 -7.77
CA PHE A 120 5.60 -3.93 -6.75
C PHE A 120 6.81 -4.69 -6.26
N ARG A 121 7.75 -3.93 -5.69
CA ARG A 121 8.81 -4.45 -4.82
C ARG A 121 8.90 -3.62 -3.55
N LEU A 122 9.47 -4.21 -2.50
CA LEU A 122 9.84 -3.45 -1.32
C LEU A 122 11.02 -2.53 -1.62
N SER A 123 10.96 -1.32 -1.05
CA SER A 123 12.05 -0.35 -1.10
C SER A 123 12.54 -0.03 0.30
N ALA A 124 13.80 0.39 0.39
CA ALA A 124 14.42 0.92 1.61
C ALA A 124 14.41 2.46 1.63
N GLY A 125 13.66 3.11 0.72
CA GLY A 125 13.58 4.57 0.63
C GLY A 125 13.03 5.24 1.89
N TRP A 126 12.25 4.53 2.68
CA TRP A 126 11.77 5.00 3.99
C TRP A 126 12.89 5.36 4.99
N ARG A 127 14.11 4.84 4.79
CA ARG A 127 15.26 5.16 5.66
C ARG A 127 15.78 6.59 5.47
N ILE A 128 15.62 7.13 4.28
CA ILE A 128 16.03 8.50 3.93
C ILE A 128 14.84 9.46 3.94
N TYR A 129 13.65 8.98 4.30
CA TYR A 129 12.48 9.82 4.43
C TYR A 129 12.72 10.86 5.51
N GLN A 130 12.70 12.12 5.10
CA GLN A 130 12.60 13.25 6.00
C GLN A 130 11.16 13.72 5.88
N ALA A 131 10.43 13.79 6.99
CA ALA A 131 9.16 14.50 6.95
C ALA A 131 9.50 15.95 6.61
N GLU A 132 9.28 16.36 5.36
CA GLU A 132 9.34 17.78 5.01
C GLU A 132 8.51 18.48 6.07
N THR A 133 9.18 19.32 6.87
CA THR A 133 8.58 19.96 8.03
C THR A 133 7.23 20.47 7.59
N LYS A 134 6.15 19.91 8.13
CA LYS A 134 4.77 20.28 7.77
C LYS A 134 4.62 21.76 8.06
N THR A 135 5.00 22.61 7.12
CA THR A 135 5.02 24.06 7.25
C THR A 135 3.58 24.50 7.14
N LYS A 136 2.84 24.40 8.25
CA LYS A 136 1.66 25.19 8.67
C LYS A 136 0.68 25.71 7.59
N ARG A 137 0.58 25.09 6.41
CA ARG A 137 -0.21 25.62 5.28
C ARG A 137 -1.69 25.32 5.39
N ASP A 138 -2.10 24.40 6.26
CA ASP A 138 -3.51 24.09 6.49
C ASP A 138 -4.13 24.73 7.75
N THR A 139 -3.32 25.16 8.72
CA THR A 139 -3.87 25.84 9.89
C THR A 139 -4.30 27.28 9.59
N SER A 140 -3.74 27.92 8.55
CA SER A 140 -4.15 29.27 8.12
C SER A 140 -5.52 29.23 7.43
N LYS A 141 -5.73 28.32 6.47
CA LYS A 141 -7.04 28.15 5.81
C LYS A 141 -8.15 27.73 6.76
N ALA A 142 -7.86 26.84 7.72
CA ALA A 142 -8.84 26.45 8.74
C ALA A 142 -9.18 27.57 9.74
N ARG A 143 -8.20 28.42 10.10
CA ARG A 143 -8.46 29.63 10.92
C ARG A 143 -9.24 30.69 10.14
N GLU A 144 -8.90 30.92 8.87
CA GLU A 144 -9.58 31.90 8.02
C GLU A 144 -11.04 31.50 7.76
N ALA A 145 -11.32 30.22 7.50
CA ALA A 145 -12.69 29.71 7.37
C ALA A 145 -13.51 29.84 8.67
N ARG A 146 -12.88 29.67 9.84
CA ARG A 146 -13.53 29.88 11.16
C ARG A 146 -13.75 31.37 11.46
N ALA A 147 -12.84 32.25 11.05
CA ALA A 147 -13.01 33.69 11.22
C ALA A 147 -14.17 34.24 10.39
N ARG A 148 -14.30 33.81 9.12
CA ARG A 148 -15.42 34.22 8.24
C ARG A 148 -16.79 33.76 8.77
N LYS A 149 -16.89 32.55 9.34
CA LYS A 149 -18.14 32.07 9.95
C LYS A 149 -18.57 32.87 11.18
N ARG A 150 -17.63 33.43 11.95
CA ARG A 150 -17.94 34.27 13.11
C ARG A 150 -18.37 35.69 12.74
N ALA A 151 -17.90 36.22 11.62
CA ALA A 151 -18.25 37.56 11.15
C ALA A 151 -19.68 37.65 10.57
N CYS A 152 -20.22 36.55 10.04
CA CYS A 152 -21.57 36.52 9.47
C CYS A 152 -22.69 36.14 10.45
N SER A 153 -22.37 35.83 11.72
CA SER A 153 -23.36 35.38 12.72
C SER A 153 -23.70 36.44 13.78
N SER A 154 -23.40 37.72 13.55
CA SER A 154 -23.92 38.80 14.41
C SER A 154 -25.38 39.08 14.03
N PRO A 155 -26.36 38.74 14.87
CA PRO A 155 -27.74 39.12 14.66
C PRO A 155 -27.91 40.61 14.99
N MET A 156 -28.69 41.32 14.17
CA MET A 156 -29.27 42.62 14.54
C MET A 156 -30.27 42.45 15.68
#